data_AF-A0A6P2G3W3-F1
#
_entry.id   AF-A0A6P2G3W3-F1
#
_cell.length_a   1.000
_cell.length_b   1.000
_cell.length_c   1.000
_cell.angle_alpha   90.00
_cell.angle_beta   90.00
_cell.angle_gamma   90.00
#
_symmetry.space_group_name_H-M   'P 1'
#
loop_
_entity.id
_entity.type
_entity.pdbx_description
1 polymer ?
#
loop_
_entity_poly.entity_id
_entity_poly.type
_entity_poly.pdbx_seq_one_letter_code
_entity_poly.pdbx_strand_id
1 'polypeptide(L)'
;MGLFSWLKGRPNETPDQQPKPSEAPLPAASPDRTTLPPKERLRALGPIGCPDISPLPTPAVEQLRAAEAQALASGAIAAKWRSSRYYEPYGGTDHPERDHKIYTLRDNWAMQKGLMQAGPDGYTDEITAPHEETGCQCYFVYVHALRDLPEEMLTEHGLAERRKSDAIWAEMKRKHGEPKITLGAVRRAKDKS
;
A
#
# COMPACT_ATOMS: atom_id res chain seq x y z
N MET A 1 30.67 5.22 -51.26
CA MET A 1 31.11 6.52 -50.73
C MET A 1 30.02 7.05 -49.80
N GLY A 2 30.09 7.21 -48.48
CA GLY A 2 30.93 6.77 -47.35
C GLY A 2 30.04 7.07 -46.11
N LEU A 3 29.71 6.11 -45.24
CA LEU A 3 30.41 5.66 -44.03
C LEU A 3 30.69 6.74 -42.96
N PHE A 4 30.09 6.51 -41.79
CA PHE A 4 30.42 6.93 -40.41
C PHE A 4 30.47 8.43 -40.05
N SER A 5 29.61 8.85 -39.11
CA SER A 5 30.12 9.40 -37.83
C SER A 5 29.05 9.46 -36.74
N TRP A 6 29.40 8.91 -35.58
CA TRP A 6 28.64 8.82 -34.35
C TRP A 6 29.32 9.76 -33.32
N LEU A 7 28.51 10.45 -32.50
CA LEU A 7 28.86 11.08 -31.21
C LEU A 7 29.84 12.28 -31.16
N LYS A 8 29.34 13.40 -30.60
CA LYS A 8 29.96 14.34 -29.62
C LYS A 8 29.14 15.66 -29.64
N GLY A 9 28.71 16.28 -28.56
CA GLY A 9 28.90 16.03 -27.14
C GLY A 9 27.90 16.88 -26.33
N ARG A 10 27.43 16.33 -25.20
CA ARG A 10 26.73 17.08 -24.17
C ARG A 10 27.72 18.03 -23.48
N PRO A 11 27.32 19.25 -23.11
CA PRO A 11 28.13 20.08 -22.23
C PRO A 11 28.29 19.40 -20.87
N ASN A 12 29.53 19.47 -20.40
CA ASN A 12 30.12 18.84 -19.24
C ASN A 12 29.48 19.38 -17.95
N GLU A 13 28.68 18.57 -17.26
CA GLU A 13 28.28 18.86 -15.88
C GLU A 13 29.50 18.62 -14.99
N THR A 14 29.97 19.71 -14.39
CA THR A 14 31.02 19.75 -13.37
C THR A 14 30.72 18.70 -12.29
N PRO A 15 31.69 17.84 -11.89
CA PRO A 15 31.51 17.01 -10.72
C PRO A 15 31.38 17.92 -9.51
N ASP A 16 30.18 17.95 -8.95
CA ASP A 16 29.87 18.60 -7.69
C ASP A 16 30.86 18.08 -6.64
N GLN A 17 31.63 19.02 -6.10
CA GLN A 17 32.61 18.74 -5.06
C GLN A 17 31.84 18.22 -3.85
N GLN A 18 31.96 16.92 -3.58
CA GLN A 18 31.67 16.39 -2.25
C GLN A 18 32.38 17.30 -1.23
N PRO A 19 31.66 17.93 -0.28
CA PRO A 19 32.31 18.67 0.77
C PRO A 19 33.20 17.70 1.53
N LYS A 20 34.49 18.01 1.56
CA LYS A 20 35.50 17.37 2.40
C LYS A 20 34.89 17.14 3.79
N PRO A 21 34.93 15.93 4.37
CA PRO A 21 34.62 15.80 5.79
C PRO A 21 35.60 16.69 6.54
N SER A 22 35.08 17.74 7.16
CA SER A 22 35.81 18.54 8.13
C SER A 22 36.31 17.57 9.20
N GLU A 23 37.62 17.37 9.23
CA GLU A 23 38.31 16.62 10.27
C GLU A 23 38.10 17.37 11.59
N ALA A 24 37.02 17.02 12.28
CA ALA A 24 36.76 17.51 13.61
C ALA A 24 37.93 17.05 14.52
N PRO A 25 38.48 17.92 15.37
CA PRO A 25 39.48 17.49 16.33
C PRO A 25 38.90 16.35 17.17
N LEU A 26 39.65 15.25 17.23
CA LEU A 26 39.32 14.10 18.07
C LEU A 26 38.90 14.61 19.46
N PRO A 27 37.75 14.18 20.00
CA PRO A 27 37.39 14.54 21.36
C PRO A 27 38.50 14.03 22.27
N ALA A 28 38.97 14.91 23.17
CA ALA A 28 39.94 14.58 24.19
C ALA A 28 39.55 13.25 24.86
N ALA A 29 40.53 12.36 25.02
CA ALA A 29 40.35 11.05 25.61
C ALA A 29 39.47 11.16 26.86
N SER A 30 38.33 10.45 26.83
CA SER A 30 37.44 10.36 27.99
C SER A 30 38.24 9.86 29.19
N PRO A 31 38.09 10.47 30.38
CA PRO A 31 38.79 9.98 31.56
C PRO A 31 38.36 8.53 31.80
N ASP A 32 39.35 7.68 32.06
CA ASP A 32 39.16 6.26 32.36
C ASP A 32 38.16 6.10 33.53
N ARG A 33 36.90 5.78 33.18
CA ARG A 33 35.78 5.62 34.12
C ARG A 33 35.95 4.39 35.01
N THR A 34 37.03 3.64 34.84
CA THR A 34 37.31 2.43 35.62
C THR A 34 37.74 2.76 37.06
N THR A 35 38.13 4.00 37.34
CA THR A 35 38.65 4.42 38.66
C THR A 35 37.61 5.09 39.58
N LEU A 36 36.40 5.36 39.12
CA LEU A 36 35.38 6.04 39.95
C LEU A 36 34.64 5.06 40.87
N PRO A 37 34.31 5.46 42.11
CA PRO A 37 33.50 4.65 43.02
C PRO A 37 32.10 4.39 42.43
N PRO A 38 31.46 3.24 42.75
CA PRO A 38 30.25 2.78 42.07
C PRO A 38 29.09 3.79 42.01
N LYS A 39 28.99 4.66 43.03
CA LYS A 39 27.90 5.65 43.15
C LYS A 39 28.06 6.84 42.20
N GLU A 40 29.28 7.18 41.80
CA GLU A 40 29.55 8.28 40.86
C GLU A 40 29.45 7.84 39.40
N ARG A 41 29.72 6.55 39.12
CA ARG A 41 29.45 5.95 37.82
C ARG A 41 27.98 6.07 37.41
N LEU A 42 27.05 5.85 38.35
CA LEU A 42 25.61 5.99 38.09
C LEU A 42 25.19 7.44 37.78
N ARG A 43 25.83 8.45 38.39
CA ARG A 43 25.52 9.86 38.12
C ARG A 43 26.09 10.35 36.78
N ALA A 44 27.22 9.79 36.34
CA ALA A 44 27.89 10.15 35.08
C ALA A 44 27.22 9.57 33.82
N LEU A 45 26.19 8.73 33.96
CA LEU A 45 25.41 8.19 32.84
C LEU A 45 24.34 9.16 32.32
N GLY A 46 24.11 10.28 33.00
CA GLY A 46 23.02 11.21 32.66
C GLY A 46 21.64 10.54 32.73
N PRO A 47 20.54 11.29 32.53
CA PRO A 47 19.28 10.65 32.19
C PRO A 47 19.52 9.89 30.88
N ILE A 48 19.34 8.57 30.90
CA ILE A 48 19.26 7.77 29.68
C ILE A 48 18.04 8.33 28.95
N GLY A 49 18.28 9.26 28.01
CA GLY A 49 17.25 9.67 27.08
C GLY A 49 16.82 8.40 26.39
N CYS A 50 15.61 7.91 26.68
CA CYS A 50 14.99 6.92 25.83
C CYS A 50 15.07 7.50 24.41
N PRO A 51 15.72 6.83 23.44
CA PRO A 51 15.60 7.27 22.06
C PRO A 51 14.11 7.34 21.79
N ASP A 52 13.66 8.45 21.21
CA ASP A 52 12.28 8.72 20.85
C ASP A 52 11.61 7.43 20.35
N ILE A 53 10.85 6.77 21.23
CA ILE A 53 10.09 5.58 20.89
C ILE A 53 8.83 6.10 20.22
N SER A 54 9.01 6.70 19.05
CA SER A 54 7.93 6.82 18.10
C SER A 54 7.33 5.42 17.98
N PRO A 55 6.01 5.25 18.21
CA PRO A 55 5.41 3.93 18.21
C PRO A 55 5.70 3.29 16.87
N LEU A 56 6.48 2.20 16.89
CA LEU A 56 6.68 1.38 15.70
C LEU A 56 5.29 0.96 15.22
N PRO A 57 5.00 1.03 13.90
CA PRO A 57 3.73 0.56 13.39
C PRO A 57 3.51 -0.88 13.86
N THR A 58 2.30 -1.17 14.34
CA THR A 58 1.99 -2.54 14.76
C THR A 58 2.16 -3.47 13.56
N PRO A 59 2.59 -4.74 13.76
CA PRO A 59 2.81 -5.67 12.66
C PRO A 59 1.57 -5.88 11.78
N ALA A 60 0.37 -5.62 12.31
CA ALA A 60 -0.88 -5.67 11.55
C ALA A 60 -0.99 -4.56 10.50
N VAL A 61 -0.62 -3.31 10.83
CA VAL A 61 -0.68 -2.18 9.90
C VAL A 61 0.35 -2.36 8.78
N GLU A 62 1.55 -2.84 9.10
CA GLU A 62 2.58 -3.10 8.10
C GLU A 62 2.18 -4.23 7.13
N GLN A 63 1.60 -5.32 7.65
CA GLN A 63 1.06 -6.40 6.80
C GLN A 63 -0.05 -5.90 5.87
N LEU A 64 -0.91 -5.02 6.36
CA LEU A 64 -1.97 -4.43 5.55
C LEU A 64 -1.40 -3.56 4.43
N ARG A 65 -0.41 -2.71 4.72
CA ARG A 65 0.27 -1.88 3.71
C ARG A 65 0.98 -2.75 2.66
N ALA A 66 1.61 -3.85 3.08
CA ALA A 66 2.20 -4.82 2.15
C ALA A 66 1.14 -5.49 1.26
N ALA A 67 -0.01 -5.86 1.84
CA ALA A 67 -1.13 -6.41 1.08
C ALA A 67 -1.72 -5.39 0.09
N GLU A 68 -1.80 -4.12 0.46
CA GLU A 68 -2.23 -3.01 -0.41
C GLU A 68 -1.26 -2.83 -1.58
N ALA A 69 0.05 -2.81 -1.32
CA ALA A 69 1.08 -2.72 -2.36
C ALA A 69 1.02 -3.91 -3.33
N GLN A 70 0.80 -5.13 -2.81
CA GLN A 70 0.60 -6.31 -3.63
C GLN A 70 -0.69 -6.23 -4.45
N ALA A 71 -1.77 -5.71 -3.87
CA ALA A 71 -3.04 -5.51 -4.56
C ALA A 71 -2.87 -4.53 -5.73
N LEU A 72 -2.20 -3.40 -5.51
CA LEU A 72 -1.83 -2.44 -6.55
C LEU A 72 -1.01 -3.10 -7.66
N ALA A 73 0.02 -3.87 -7.30
CA ALA A 73 0.84 -4.61 -8.27
C ALA A 73 0.03 -5.62 -9.10
N SER A 74 -1.01 -6.22 -8.51
CA SER A 74 -1.94 -7.12 -9.21
C SER A 74 -3.03 -6.39 -10.01
N GLY A 75 -3.04 -5.05 -10.01
CA GLY A 75 -3.98 -4.23 -10.78
C GLY A 75 -5.27 -3.89 -10.05
N ALA A 76 -5.30 -3.92 -8.72
CA ALA A 76 -6.43 -3.42 -7.94
C ALA A 76 -6.64 -1.91 -8.17
N ILE A 77 -7.91 -1.51 -8.21
CA ILE A 77 -8.33 -0.13 -8.48
C ILE A 77 -9.03 0.51 -7.28
N ALA A 78 -9.68 -0.30 -6.43
CA ALA A 78 -10.34 0.15 -5.22
C ALA A 78 -10.32 -0.95 -4.15
N ALA A 79 -10.63 -0.56 -2.91
CA ALA A 79 -10.79 -1.47 -1.78
C ALA A 79 -12.17 -1.32 -1.18
N LYS A 80 -12.93 -2.42 -1.12
CA LYS A 80 -14.21 -2.48 -0.44
C LYS A 80 -14.01 -2.87 1.02
N TRP A 81 -14.54 -2.08 1.94
CA TRP A 81 -14.51 -2.40 3.36
C TRP A 81 -15.55 -3.46 3.70
N ARG A 82 -15.14 -4.44 4.51
CA ARG A 82 -16.00 -5.49 5.04
C ARG A 82 -15.83 -5.55 6.55
N SER A 83 -16.91 -5.27 7.27
CA SER A 83 -16.99 -5.51 8.72
C SER A 83 -17.20 -6.99 9.01
N SER A 84 -16.58 -7.49 10.08
CA SER A 84 -16.70 -8.87 10.50
C SER A 84 -17.73 -8.99 11.63
N ARG A 85 -19.01 -8.87 11.26
CA ARG A 85 -20.19 -8.90 12.15
C ARG A 85 -20.34 -10.14 13.06
N TYR A 86 -19.46 -11.14 12.93
CA TYR A 86 -19.57 -12.42 13.63
C TYR A 86 -18.98 -12.41 15.05
N TYR A 87 -18.35 -11.31 15.49
CA TYR A 87 -17.63 -11.21 16.76
C TYR A 87 -18.19 -10.18 17.76
N GLU A 88 -19.51 -9.92 17.72
CA GLU A 88 -20.20 -9.11 18.73
C GLU A 88 -19.98 -9.52 20.21
N PRO A 89 -19.78 -10.81 20.61
CA PRO A 89 -19.72 -11.15 22.03
C PRO A 89 -18.45 -10.66 22.77
N TYR A 90 -17.44 -10.12 22.09
CA TYR A 90 -16.19 -9.67 22.72
C TYR A 90 -15.93 -8.15 22.63
N GLY A 91 -16.92 -7.34 22.23
CA GLY A 91 -16.85 -5.89 22.36
C GLY A 91 -15.79 -5.21 21.48
N GLY A 92 -15.45 -5.79 20.33
CA GLY A 92 -14.64 -5.11 19.32
C GLY A 92 -15.37 -3.89 18.77
N THR A 93 -14.63 -2.80 18.50
CA THR A 93 -15.12 -1.71 17.63
C THR A 93 -15.16 -2.24 16.21
N ASP A 94 -16.26 -2.91 15.87
CA ASP A 94 -16.64 -3.14 14.50
C ASP A 94 -17.17 -1.81 13.93
N HIS A 95 -16.82 -1.49 12.68
CA HIS A 95 -17.23 -0.27 11.97
C HIS A 95 -18.36 -0.56 10.98
N PRO A 96 -19.61 -0.83 11.43
CA PRO A 96 -20.73 -1.14 10.54
C PRO A 96 -21.06 0.01 9.58
N GLU A 97 -20.79 1.25 9.97
CA GLU A 97 -20.96 2.45 9.14
C GLU A 97 -19.99 2.52 7.96
N ARG A 98 -18.91 1.71 8.00
CA ARG A 98 -17.95 1.56 6.90
C ARG A 98 -18.22 0.33 6.06
N ASP A 99 -19.09 -0.57 6.51
CA ASP A 99 -19.39 -1.81 5.79
C ASP A 99 -19.90 -1.50 4.37
N HIS A 100 -19.36 -2.22 3.39
CA HIS A 100 -19.64 -2.06 1.96
C HIS A 100 -19.15 -0.76 1.29
N LYS A 101 -18.58 0.20 2.03
CA LYS A 101 -17.97 1.40 1.41
C LYS A 101 -16.79 1.03 0.53
N ILE A 102 -16.60 1.79 -0.53
CA ILE A 102 -15.56 1.54 -1.54
C ILE A 102 -14.62 2.72 -1.55
N TYR A 103 -13.39 2.47 -1.13
CA TYR A 103 -12.32 3.46 -1.06
C TYR A 103 -11.41 3.33 -2.26
N THR A 104 -10.93 4.47 -2.74
CA THR A 104 -10.06 4.52 -3.91
C THR A 104 -8.62 4.24 -3.51
N LEU A 105 -7.93 3.40 -4.27
CA LEU A 105 -6.48 3.20 -4.13
C LEU A 105 -5.75 4.28 -4.92
N ARG A 106 -4.74 4.94 -4.32
CA ARG A 106 -3.91 5.92 -5.06
C ARG A 106 -3.09 5.24 -6.16
N ASP A 107 -2.76 6.02 -7.18
CA ASP A 107 -1.88 5.64 -8.30
C ASP A 107 -2.31 4.38 -9.07
N ASN A 108 -3.60 4.04 -9.03
CA ASN A 108 -4.12 2.90 -9.79
C ASN A 108 -4.18 3.20 -11.30
N TRP A 109 -4.11 2.13 -12.09
CA TRP A 109 -4.08 2.23 -13.56
C TRP A 109 -5.35 2.83 -14.16
N ALA A 110 -6.51 2.67 -13.51
CA ALA A 110 -7.78 3.16 -14.03
C ALA A 110 -7.92 4.69 -13.86
N MET A 111 -7.39 5.25 -12.78
CA MET A 111 -7.26 6.69 -12.59
C MET A 111 -6.28 7.29 -13.59
N GLN A 112 -5.12 6.65 -13.80
CA GLN A 112 -4.13 7.11 -14.80
C GLN A 112 -4.69 7.15 -16.22
N LYS A 113 -5.65 6.26 -16.54
CA LYS A 113 -6.36 6.23 -17.84
C LYS A 113 -7.60 7.13 -17.88
N GLY A 114 -7.92 7.83 -16.80
CA GLY A 114 -9.12 8.67 -16.71
C GLY A 114 -10.43 7.87 -16.79
N LEU A 115 -10.43 6.60 -16.41
CA LEU A 115 -11.61 5.72 -16.40
C LEU A 115 -12.37 5.78 -15.08
N MET A 116 -11.70 6.16 -13.99
CA MET A 116 -12.31 6.33 -12.69
C MET A 116 -11.83 7.62 -12.02
N GLN A 117 -12.62 8.07 -11.06
CA GLN A 117 -12.32 9.16 -10.15
C GLN A 117 -12.44 8.68 -8.70
N ALA A 118 -11.94 9.48 -7.77
CA ALA A 118 -12.13 9.19 -6.35
C ALA A 118 -13.62 9.18 -6.01
N GLY A 119 -14.05 8.15 -5.27
CA GLY A 119 -15.42 8.04 -4.78
C GLY A 119 -15.76 9.04 -3.68
N PRO A 120 -17.04 9.12 -3.30
CA PRO A 120 -17.50 10.00 -2.21
C PRO A 120 -16.86 9.62 -0.85
N ASP A 121 -16.48 8.36 -0.69
CA ASP A 121 -15.84 7.85 0.53
C ASP A 121 -14.32 8.14 0.59
N GLY A 122 -13.74 8.73 -0.47
CA GLY A 122 -12.33 9.14 -0.50
C GLY A 122 -11.35 8.00 -0.81
N TYR A 123 -10.15 8.10 -0.22
CA TYR A 123 -9.05 7.17 -0.45
C TYR A 123 -8.77 6.26 0.76
N THR A 124 -8.09 5.13 0.51
CA THR A 124 -7.70 4.17 1.56
C THR A 124 -6.72 4.73 2.59
N ASP A 125 -5.91 5.72 2.22
CA ASP A 125 -4.92 6.37 3.10
C ASP A 125 -5.52 7.47 3.98
N GLU A 126 -6.73 7.93 3.67
CA GLU A 126 -7.42 8.99 4.42
C GLU A 126 -8.24 8.43 5.59
N ILE A 127 -8.44 7.12 5.63
CA ILE A 127 -9.18 6.41 6.67
C ILE A 127 -8.25 5.58 7.56
N THR A 128 -8.70 5.30 8.77
CA THR A 128 -8.07 4.31 9.64
C THR A 128 -8.08 2.95 8.96
N ALA A 129 -6.93 2.29 8.91
CA ALA A 129 -6.77 1.00 8.26
C ALA A 129 -7.53 -0.10 9.04
N PRO A 130 -8.06 -1.14 8.36
CA PRO A 130 -8.57 -2.31 9.06
C PRO A 130 -7.49 -2.94 9.94
N HIS A 131 -7.86 -3.40 11.14
CA HIS A 131 -6.96 -3.91 12.18
C HIS A 131 -5.99 -2.90 12.82
N GLU A 132 -6.12 -1.60 12.53
CA GLU A 132 -5.36 -0.56 13.23
C GLU A 132 -5.94 -0.27 14.63
N GLU A 133 -7.27 -0.26 14.74
CA GLU A 133 -7.96 -0.11 16.04
C GLU A 133 -8.00 -1.43 16.82
N THR A 134 -7.86 -1.34 18.15
CA THR A 134 -7.83 -2.52 19.02
C THR A 134 -9.18 -3.25 18.97
N GLY A 135 -9.17 -4.54 18.62
CA GLY A 135 -10.38 -5.35 18.53
C GLY A 135 -11.14 -5.24 17.19
N CYS A 136 -10.67 -4.40 16.26
CA CYS A 136 -11.23 -4.35 14.90
C CYS A 136 -10.85 -5.63 14.13
N GLN A 137 -11.83 -6.30 13.53
CA GLN A 137 -11.67 -7.48 12.66
C GLN A 137 -12.10 -7.20 11.22
N CYS A 138 -12.22 -5.93 10.86
CA CYS A 138 -12.58 -5.52 9.51
C CYS A 138 -11.46 -5.87 8.52
N TYR A 139 -11.80 -6.05 7.25
CA TYR A 139 -10.81 -6.32 6.20
C TYR A 139 -11.18 -5.65 4.88
N PHE A 140 -10.18 -5.47 4.03
CA PHE A 140 -10.38 -5.00 2.67
C PHE A 140 -10.60 -6.15 1.69
N VAL A 141 -11.54 -5.95 0.78
CA VAL A 141 -11.72 -6.76 -0.42
C VAL A 141 -11.34 -5.91 -1.61
N TYR A 142 -10.22 -6.24 -2.25
CA TYR A 142 -9.73 -5.49 -3.39
C TYR A 142 -10.56 -5.75 -4.65
N VAL A 143 -10.85 -4.66 -5.36
CA VAL A 143 -11.63 -4.65 -6.60
C VAL A 143 -10.65 -4.41 -7.75
N HIS A 144 -10.77 -5.21 -8.81
CA HIS A 144 -9.87 -5.15 -9.97
C HIS A 144 -10.58 -4.73 -11.26
N ALA A 145 -11.92 -4.82 -11.31
CA ALA A 145 -12.69 -4.60 -12.51
C ALA A 145 -13.57 -3.36 -12.40
N LEU A 146 -13.64 -2.58 -13.49
CA LEU A 146 -14.50 -1.39 -13.60
C LEU A 146 -15.99 -1.71 -13.42
N ARG A 147 -16.39 -2.94 -13.73
CA ARG A 147 -17.78 -3.41 -13.60
C ARG A 147 -18.25 -3.55 -12.14
N ASP A 148 -17.30 -3.77 -11.24
CA ASP A 148 -17.58 -4.00 -9.82
C ASP A 148 -17.54 -2.68 -9.03
N LEU A 149 -17.22 -1.56 -9.70
CA LEU A 149 -17.26 -0.22 -9.13
C LEU A 149 -18.67 0.40 -9.24
N PRO A 150 -19.05 1.25 -8.26
CA PRO A 150 -20.27 2.03 -8.34
C PRO A 150 -20.16 3.08 -9.46
N GLU A 151 -21.29 3.46 -10.04
CA GLU A 151 -21.35 4.40 -11.17
C GLU A 151 -20.77 5.78 -10.82
N GLU A 152 -20.91 6.20 -9.57
CA GLU A 152 -20.42 7.48 -9.06
C GLU A 152 -18.88 7.62 -9.10
N MET A 153 -18.17 6.49 -9.14
CA MET A 153 -16.71 6.46 -9.23
C MET A 153 -16.21 6.37 -10.67
N LEU A 154 -17.10 6.18 -11.64
CA LEU A 154 -16.72 6.03 -13.05
C LEU A 154 -16.89 7.35 -13.77
N THR A 155 -15.91 7.69 -14.60
CA THR A 155 -16.05 8.81 -15.53
C THR A 155 -16.96 8.43 -16.70
N GLU A 156 -17.40 9.38 -17.53
CA GLU A 156 -18.14 9.07 -18.75
C GLU A 156 -17.38 8.08 -19.66
N HIS A 157 -16.05 8.24 -19.73
CA HIS A 157 -15.16 7.33 -20.44
C HIS A 157 -15.13 5.94 -19.79
N GLY A 158 -15.05 5.88 -18.47
CA GLY A 158 -15.14 4.64 -17.70
C GLY A 158 -16.46 3.89 -17.90
N LEU A 159 -17.58 4.62 -17.91
CA LEU A 159 -18.90 4.05 -18.17
C LEU A 159 -19.02 3.50 -19.59
N ALA A 160 -18.47 4.18 -20.59
CA ALA A 160 -18.44 3.67 -21.96
C ALA A 160 -17.63 2.37 -22.05
N GLU A 161 -16.49 2.28 -21.35
CA GLU A 161 -15.66 1.08 -21.34
C GLU A 161 -16.29 -0.07 -20.53
N ARG A 162 -16.96 0.25 -19.42
CA ARG A 162 -17.76 -0.71 -18.66
C ARG A 162 -18.85 -1.32 -19.52
N ARG A 163 -19.59 -0.52 -20.29
CA ARG A 163 -20.64 -1.00 -21.21
C ARG A 163 -20.09 -1.98 -22.25
N LYS A 164 -18.90 -1.72 -22.81
CA LYS A 164 -18.25 -2.66 -23.76
C LYS A 164 -17.91 -3.98 -23.05
N SER A 165 -17.34 -3.88 -21.85
CA SER A 165 -16.99 -5.06 -21.03
C SER A 165 -18.22 -5.89 -20.67
N ASP A 166 -19.32 -5.23 -20.30
CA ASP A 166 -20.59 -5.85 -19.98
C ASP A 166 -21.20 -6.56 -21.21
N ALA A 167 -21.12 -5.94 -22.38
CA ALA A 167 -21.59 -6.55 -23.64
C ALA A 167 -20.78 -7.81 -24.00
N ILE A 168 -19.45 -7.77 -23.84
CA ILE A 168 -18.58 -8.95 -24.04
C ILE A 168 -18.95 -10.06 -23.05
N TRP A 169 -19.19 -9.69 -21.79
CA TRP A 169 -19.55 -10.67 -20.76
C TRP A 169 -20.92 -11.29 -20.99
N ALA A 170 -21.91 -10.50 -21.41
CA ALA A 170 -23.23 -10.98 -21.80
C ALA A 170 -23.16 -11.94 -22.99
N GLU A 171 -22.32 -11.63 -23.98
CA GLU A 171 -22.07 -12.49 -25.13
C GLU A 171 -21.39 -13.81 -24.74
N MET A 172 -20.38 -13.75 -23.86
CA MET A 172 -19.71 -14.94 -23.33
C MET A 172 -20.71 -15.84 -22.59
N LYS A 173 -21.54 -15.25 -21.72
CA LYS A 173 -22.58 -15.94 -20.96
C LYS A 173 -23.62 -16.58 -21.87
N ARG A 174 -23.97 -15.92 -22.98
CA ARG A 174 -24.88 -16.47 -24.01
C ARG A 174 -24.29 -17.69 -24.72
N LYS A 175 -23.01 -17.64 -25.08
CA LYS A 175 -22.34 -18.72 -25.83
C LYS A 175 -21.98 -19.93 -24.97
N HIS A 176 -21.53 -19.70 -23.74
CA HIS A 176 -20.92 -20.73 -22.90
C HIS A 176 -21.72 -21.04 -21.63
N GLY A 177 -22.86 -20.37 -21.42
CA GLY A 177 -23.56 -20.39 -20.14
C GLY A 177 -22.78 -19.62 -19.06
N GLU A 178 -23.29 -19.62 -17.83
CA GLU A 178 -22.49 -19.11 -16.71
C GLU A 178 -21.28 -20.02 -16.50
N PRO A 179 -20.05 -19.45 -16.43
CA PRO A 179 -18.87 -20.24 -16.12
C PRO A 179 -19.02 -20.81 -14.71
N LYS A 180 -19.43 -22.07 -14.63
CA LYS A 180 -19.45 -22.82 -13.38
C LYS A 180 -18.01 -23.16 -13.03
N ILE A 181 -17.41 -22.35 -12.17
CA ILE A 181 -16.12 -22.69 -11.59
C ILE A 181 -16.36 -23.85 -10.63
N THR A 182 -16.20 -25.07 -11.14
CA THR A 182 -16.29 -26.28 -10.32
C THR A 182 -15.03 -26.42 -9.48
N LEU A 183 -15.15 -26.96 -8.27
CA LEU A 183 -14.02 -27.23 -7.38
C LEU A 183 -12.91 -28.05 -8.10
N GLY A 184 -13.31 -28.96 -8.99
CA GLY A 184 -12.40 -29.76 -9.81
C GLY A 184 -11.63 -28.97 -10.87
N ALA A 185 -12.18 -27.86 -11.39
CA ALA A 185 -11.47 -26.97 -12.31
C ALA A 185 -10.39 -26.15 -11.59
N VAL A 186 -10.69 -25.65 -10.38
CA VAL A 186 -9.73 -24.90 -9.55
C VAL A 186 -8.57 -25.81 -9.13
N ARG A 187 -8.86 -27.05 -8.72
CA ARG A 187 -7.83 -28.01 -8.30
C ARG A 187 -6.86 -28.33 -9.43
N ARG A 188 -7.36 -28.59 -10.64
CA ARG A 188 -6.53 -28.85 -11.84
C ARG A 188 -5.70 -27.65 -12.30
N ALA A 189 -6.15 -26.42 -12.06
CA ALA A 189 -5.37 -25.23 -12.37
C ALA A 189 -4.22 -25.03 -11.36
N LYS A 190 -4.47 -25.38 -10.09
CA LYS A 190 -3.46 -25.31 -9.03
C LYS A 190 -2.35 -26.35 -9.19
N ASP A 191 -2.66 -27.53 -9.74
CA ASP A 191 -1.65 -28.56 -10.02
C ASP A 191 -0.77 -28.24 -11.25
N LYS A 192 -1.07 -27.16 -11.99
CA LYS A 192 -0.35 -26.72 -13.20
C LYS A 192 0.47 -25.44 -13.01
N SER A 193 0.45 -24.83 -11.83
CA SER A 193 1.29 -23.68 -11.45
C SER A 193 2.39 -24.14 -10.51
#